data_AF-A0A382YUB1-F1
#
_entry.id   AF-A0A382YUB1-F1
#
_cell.length_a   1.000
_cell.length_b   1.000
_cell.length_c   1.000
_cell.angle_alpha   90.00
_cell.angle_beta   90.00
_cell.angle_gamma   90.00
#
_symmetry.space_group_name_H-M   'P 1'
#
loop_
_entity.id
_entity.type
_entity.pdbx_description
1 polymer ?
#
loop_
_entity_poly.entity_id
_entity_poly.type
_entity_poly.pdbx_seq_one_letter_code
_entity_poly.pdbx_strand_id
1 'polypeptide(L)'
;GVAKDFVMTLGNGQMLPEFDEALLNVTVNQDKEIQLTFPGNYHKEELANKKAVFSVSVKEIKELKVAEIDETFVRSFGVESGDAKDLIDEVKTSMEKELEAKINDEIRQNLMVYLREKNSIEIPEVMVHQEAHALQKDWMRQAGIEEAEQAPELENFEKIAKERVQLGLLVNELVRVQEIKVDQDRVKTKLEEVTNRYPKPEEIRKMYEQTPQLMDQIRSAVLEDLVIDWLMERTEFQNKEVEFKELMNRS
;
A
#
# COMPACT_ATOMS: atom_id res chain seq x y z
N GLY A 1 -7.95 -21.51 24.61
CA GLY A 1 -8.14 -20.09 24.98
C GLY A 1 -9.60 -19.83 25.26
N VAL A 2 -9.94 -18.72 25.91
CA VAL A 2 -11.34 -18.31 26.17
C VAL A 2 -11.49 -16.85 25.80
N ALA A 3 -12.46 -16.53 24.93
CA ALA A 3 -12.89 -15.17 24.66
C ALA A 3 -14.21 -14.92 25.43
N LYS A 4 -14.37 -13.72 26.00
CA LYS A 4 -15.61 -13.29 26.67
C LYS A 4 -16.13 -12.05 25.96
N ASP A 5 -17.46 -12.01 25.78
CA ASP A 5 -18.18 -10.87 25.18
C ASP A 5 -17.61 -10.44 23.82
N PHE A 6 -17.21 -11.44 23.02
CA PHE A 6 -16.62 -11.22 21.70
C PHE A 6 -17.70 -10.86 20.69
N VAL A 7 -17.54 -9.71 20.04
CA VAL A 7 -18.41 -9.25 18.96
C VAL A 7 -17.74 -9.56 17.62
N MET A 8 -18.45 -10.26 16.74
CA MET A 8 -17.99 -10.56 15.38
C MET A 8 -19.06 -10.25 14.35
N THR A 9 -18.64 -9.94 13.14
CA THR A 9 -19.53 -9.80 11.98
C THR A 9 -19.36 -11.03 11.09
N LEU A 10 -20.45 -11.79 10.91
CA LEU A 10 -20.46 -12.98 10.06
C LEU A 10 -20.15 -12.61 8.61
N GLY A 11 -19.28 -13.37 7.95
CA GLY A 11 -18.94 -13.18 6.54
C GLY A 11 -17.89 -12.09 6.27
N ASN A 12 -17.34 -11.45 7.31
CA ASN A 12 -16.29 -10.44 7.17
C ASN A 12 -14.87 -11.04 7.10
N GLY A 13 -14.75 -12.38 7.04
CA GLY A 13 -13.46 -13.08 6.94
C GLY A 13 -12.55 -12.96 8.17
N GLN A 14 -13.07 -12.49 9.30
CA GLN A 14 -12.34 -12.40 10.57
C GLN A 14 -12.05 -13.78 11.17
N MET A 15 -12.93 -14.74 10.91
CA MET A 15 -12.83 -16.13 11.35
C MET A 15 -12.71 -17.06 10.14
N LEU A 16 -12.42 -18.33 10.41
CA LEU A 16 -12.42 -19.36 9.38
C LEU A 16 -13.84 -19.49 8.77
N PRO A 17 -13.98 -19.67 7.44
CA PRO A 17 -15.27 -19.77 6.78
C PRO A 17 -16.21 -20.82 7.41
N GLU A 18 -15.66 -21.96 7.85
CA GLU A 18 -16.42 -23.03 8.49
C GLU A 18 -17.01 -22.59 9.85
N PHE A 19 -16.36 -21.63 10.52
CA PHE A 19 -16.87 -21.06 11.76
C PHE A 19 -18.07 -20.15 11.49
N ASP A 20 -17.97 -19.29 10.47
CA ASP A 20 -19.06 -18.40 10.04
C ASP A 20 -20.28 -19.22 9.56
N GLU A 21 -20.05 -20.25 8.75
CA GLU A 21 -21.10 -21.17 8.29
C GLU A 21 -21.77 -21.91 9.44
N ALA A 22 -21.00 -22.38 10.42
CA ALA A 22 -21.53 -23.06 11.58
C ALA A 22 -22.36 -22.13 12.49
N LEU A 23 -22.21 -20.81 12.39
CA LEU A 23 -23.04 -19.85 13.11
C LEU A 23 -24.25 -19.36 12.29
N LEU A 24 -24.43 -19.84 11.06
CA LEU A 24 -25.66 -19.57 10.31
C LEU A 24 -26.87 -20.22 10.99
N ASN A 25 -27.98 -19.47 11.02
CA ASN A 25 -29.27 -19.90 11.59
C ASN A 25 -29.26 -20.26 13.08
N VAL A 26 -28.24 -19.83 13.84
CA VAL A 26 -28.27 -19.95 15.30
C VAL A 26 -29.19 -18.90 15.91
N THR A 27 -29.74 -19.20 17.08
CA THR A 27 -30.60 -18.28 17.83
C THR A 27 -29.91 -17.73 19.06
N VAL A 28 -30.40 -16.59 19.57
CA VAL A 28 -29.93 -16.03 20.85
C VAL A 28 -30.14 -17.05 21.98
N ASN A 29 -29.19 -17.09 22.91
CA ASN A 29 -29.07 -18.04 24.02
C ASN A 29 -28.86 -19.50 23.60
N GLN A 30 -28.44 -19.76 22.37
CA GLN A 30 -28.07 -21.09 21.93
C GLN A 30 -26.59 -21.37 22.27
N ASP A 31 -26.36 -22.51 22.92
CA ASP A 31 -25.04 -23.11 23.03
C ASP A 31 -24.80 -24.04 21.83
N LYS A 32 -23.66 -23.89 21.17
CA LYS A 32 -23.28 -24.68 19.99
C LYS A 32 -21.82 -25.07 20.07
N GLU A 33 -21.53 -26.34 19.81
CA GLU A 33 -20.16 -26.80 19.59
C GLU A 33 -19.84 -26.79 18.10
N ILE A 34 -18.76 -26.12 17.74
CA ILE A 34 -18.27 -26.02 16.37
C ILE A 34 -16.94 -26.76 16.31
N GLN A 35 -16.86 -27.78 15.46
CA GLN A 35 -15.63 -28.51 15.20
C GLN A 35 -15.05 -28.05 13.87
N LEU A 36 -13.80 -27.59 13.89
CA LEU A 36 -13.10 -27.16 12.69
C LEU A 36 -11.65 -27.61 12.71
N THR A 37 -11.04 -27.61 11.54
CA THR A 37 -9.61 -27.90 11.37
C THR A 37 -8.93 -26.64 10.88
N PHE A 38 -7.86 -26.24 11.55
CA PHE A 38 -7.08 -25.09 11.09
C PHE A 38 -6.36 -25.43 9.76
N PRO A 39 -6.29 -24.50 8.81
CA PRO A 39 -5.61 -24.73 7.55
C PRO A 39 -4.10 -24.91 7.77
N GLY A 40 -3.43 -25.58 6.84
CA GLY A 40 -2.00 -25.88 6.95
C GLY A 40 -1.09 -24.64 6.94
N ASN A 41 -1.57 -23.54 6.37
CA ASN A 41 -0.88 -22.24 6.29
C ASN A 41 -1.35 -21.25 7.38
N TYR A 42 -1.84 -21.75 8.51
CA TYR A 42 -2.30 -20.87 9.58
C TYR A 42 -1.15 -20.10 10.22
N HIS A 43 -1.38 -18.83 10.55
CA HIS A 43 -0.36 -17.90 11.09
C HIS A 43 0.34 -18.37 12.37
N LYS A 44 -0.23 -19.36 13.08
CA LYS A 44 0.40 -20.07 14.20
C LYS A 44 0.68 -21.50 13.80
N GLU A 45 1.95 -21.82 13.60
CA GLU A 45 2.41 -23.16 13.18
C GLU A 45 1.94 -24.28 14.12
N GLU A 46 1.86 -24.00 15.43
CA GLU A 46 1.40 -24.97 16.43
C GLU A 46 -0.05 -25.42 16.24
N LEU A 47 -0.87 -24.58 15.60
CA LEU A 47 -2.28 -24.83 15.35
C LEU A 47 -2.54 -25.37 13.94
N ALA A 48 -1.58 -25.26 13.01
CA ALA A 48 -1.75 -25.72 11.64
C ALA A 48 -2.14 -27.21 11.57
N ASN A 49 -3.15 -27.53 10.75
CA ASN A 49 -3.72 -28.88 10.60
C ASN A 49 -4.29 -29.52 11.88
N LYS A 50 -4.41 -28.77 12.99
CA LYS A 50 -5.01 -29.29 14.22
C LYS A 50 -6.52 -29.15 14.17
N LYS A 51 -7.21 -30.14 14.72
CA LYS A 51 -8.65 -30.08 14.99
C LYS A 51 -8.88 -29.32 16.29
N ALA A 52 -9.85 -28.43 16.28
CA ALA A 52 -10.29 -27.70 17.46
C ALA A 52 -11.81 -27.78 17.60
N VAL A 53 -12.25 -27.78 18.86
CA VAL A 53 -13.67 -27.72 19.23
C VAL A 53 -13.89 -26.39 19.94
N PHE A 54 -14.83 -25.60 19.45
CA PHE A 54 -15.24 -24.34 20.02
C PHE A 54 -16.63 -24.48 20.61
N SER A 55 -16.75 -24.32 21.93
CA SER A 55 -18.04 -24.18 22.60
C SER A 55 -18.43 -22.71 22.58
N VAL A 56 -19.43 -22.36 21.77
CA VAL A 56 -19.92 -20.99 21.57
C VAL A 56 -21.26 -20.85 22.27
N SER A 57 -21.42 -19.77 23.04
CA SER A 57 -22.71 -19.37 23.62
C SER A 57 -23.13 -18.05 23.02
N VAL A 58 -24.22 -18.05 22.25
CA VAL A 58 -24.69 -16.89 21.50
C VAL A 58 -25.47 -15.97 22.43
N LYS A 59 -24.89 -14.83 22.83
CA LYS A 59 -25.54 -13.90 23.75
C LYS A 59 -26.50 -12.92 23.09
N GLU A 60 -26.13 -12.44 21.91
CA GLU A 60 -26.87 -11.41 21.19
C GLU A 60 -26.62 -11.59 19.69
N ILE A 61 -27.65 -11.39 18.87
CA ILE A 61 -27.56 -11.35 17.42
C ILE A 61 -28.09 -9.99 16.99
N LYS A 62 -27.28 -9.24 16.23
CA LYS A 62 -27.65 -7.96 15.65
C LYS A 62 -27.65 -8.09 14.13
N GLU A 63 -28.66 -7.51 13.50
CA GLU A 63 -28.72 -7.38 12.05
C GLU A 63 -28.18 -6.01 11.64
N LEU A 64 -27.29 -5.99 10.65
CA LEU A 64 -26.87 -4.74 10.02
C LEU A 64 -28.00 -4.23 9.12
N LYS A 65 -28.77 -3.28 9.62
CA LYS A 65 -29.75 -2.55 8.81
C LYS A 65 -29.02 -1.48 8.02
N VAL A 66 -29.21 -1.47 6.70
CA VAL A 66 -28.73 -0.37 5.84
C VAL A 66 -29.34 0.93 6.34
N ALA A 67 -28.49 1.90 6.65
CA ALA A 67 -28.94 3.22 7.06
C ALA A 67 -29.64 3.92 5.89
N GLU A 68 -30.74 4.63 6.19
CA GLU A 68 -31.35 5.51 5.21
C GLU A 68 -30.41 6.72 5.00
N ILE A 69 -30.22 7.13 3.74
CA ILE A 69 -29.41 8.31 3.40
C ILE A 69 -30.28 9.54 3.62
N ASP A 70 -30.55 9.85 4.89
CA ASP A 70 -31.29 11.03 5.32
C ASP A 70 -30.35 12.20 5.65
N GLU A 71 -30.93 13.35 6.01
CA GLU A 71 -30.17 14.56 6.32
C GLU A 71 -29.17 14.34 7.48
N THR A 72 -29.54 13.52 8.47
CA THR A 72 -28.68 13.25 9.63
C THR A 72 -27.50 12.39 9.23
N PHE A 73 -27.74 11.37 8.40
CA PHE A 73 -26.71 10.53 7.82
C PHE A 73 -25.74 11.38 7.00
N VAL A 74 -26.24 12.20 6.08
CA VAL A 74 -25.40 13.06 5.21
C VAL A 74 -24.55 14.03 6.04
N ARG A 75 -25.15 14.71 7.03
CA ARG A 75 -24.41 15.62 7.93
C ARG A 75 -23.36 14.90 8.76
N SER A 76 -23.55 13.61 9.08
CA SER A 76 -22.55 12.82 9.81
C SER A 76 -21.25 12.59 9.04
N PHE A 77 -21.29 12.69 7.71
CA PHE A 77 -20.11 12.65 6.83
C PHE A 77 -19.50 14.03 6.57
N GLY A 78 -19.97 15.08 7.24
CA GLY A 78 -19.43 16.45 7.10
C GLY A 78 -20.05 17.28 5.97
N VAL A 79 -21.07 16.76 5.29
CA VAL A 79 -21.78 17.47 4.22
C VAL A 79 -22.82 18.41 4.84
N GLU A 80 -22.50 19.71 4.91
CA GLU A 80 -23.32 20.71 5.59
C GLU A 80 -24.70 20.94 4.95
N SER A 81 -24.89 20.63 3.67
CA SER A 81 -26.18 20.78 3.02
C SER A 81 -27.22 19.78 3.53
N GLY A 82 -26.78 18.60 3.98
CA GLY A 82 -27.67 17.50 4.33
C GLY A 82 -28.33 16.82 3.11
N ASP A 83 -27.95 17.18 1.89
CA ASP A 83 -28.48 16.57 0.66
C ASP A 83 -27.69 15.30 0.29
N ALA A 84 -28.41 14.19 0.11
CA ALA A 84 -27.85 12.92 -0.35
C ALA A 84 -27.09 13.07 -1.67
N LYS A 85 -27.53 13.97 -2.56
CA LYS A 85 -26.86 14.23 -3.83
C LYS A 85 -25.45 14.78 -3.62
N ASP A 86 -25.29 15.72 -2.69
CA ASP A 86 -23.99 16.35 -2.42
C ASP A 86 -23.01 15.32 -1.83
N LEU A 87 -23.49 14.43 -0.96
CA LEU A 87 -22.68 13.30 -0.46
C LEU A 87 -22.23 12.38 -1.60
N ILE A 88 -23.13 12.04 -2.52
CA ILE A 88 -22.79 11.18 -3.68
C ILE A 88 -21.76 11.87 -4.58
N ASP A 89 -21.93 13.16 -4.85
CA ASP A 89 -21.01 13.95 -5.69
C ASP A 89 -19.63 14.08 -5.04
N GLU A 90 -19.55 14.23 -3.71
CA GLU A 90 -18.29 14.24 -2.97
C GLU A 90 -17.58 12.88 -3.01
N VAL A 91 -18.31 11.80 -2.75
CA VAL A 91 -17.78 10.42 -2.85
C VAL A 91 -17.27 10.16 -4.26
N LYS A 92 -18.05 10.53 -5.29
CA LYS A 92 -17.65 10.37 -6.69
C LYS A 92 -16.36 11.16 -6.99
N THR A 93 -16.28 12.41 -6.56
CA THR A 93 -15.08 13.24 -6.75
C THR A 93 -13.86 12.64 -6.05
N SER A 94 -14.04 12.07 -4.86
CA SER A 94 -12.96 11.35 -4.15
C SER A 94 -12.51 10.12 -4.93
N MET A 95 -13.47 9.32 -5.40
CA MET A 95 -13.19 8.12 -6.20
C MET A 95 -12.49 8.45 -7.53
N GLU A 96 -12.87 9.54 -8.19
CA GLU A 96 -12.22 10.00 -9.43
C GLU A 96 -10.77 10.42 -9.18
N LYS A 97 -10.48 11.12 -8.08
CA LYS A 97 -9.11 11.49 -7.69
C LYS A 97 -8.26 10.27 -7.34
N GLU A 98 -8.81 9.32 -6.59
CA GLU A 98 -8.14 8.07 -6.26
C GLU A 98 -7.87 7.24 -7.52
N LEU A 99 -8.83 7.19 -8.44
CA LEU A 99 -8.69 6.52 -9.73
C LEU A 99 -7.56 7.13 -10.56
N GLU A 100 -7.54 8.45 -10.71
CA GLU A 100 -6.51 9.15 -11.46
C GLU A 100 -5.11 8.90 -10.88
N ALA A 101 -4.98 8.98 -9.55
CA ALA A 101 -3.73 8.65 -8.87
C ALA A 101 -3.30 7.20 -9.14
N LYS A 102 -4.22 6.24 -9.03
CA LYS A 102 -3.94 4.81 -9.26
C LYS A 102 -3.51 4.53 -10.70
N ILE A 103 -4.16 5.15 -11.68
CA ILE A 103 -3.80 5.05 -13.09
C ILE A 103 -2.39 5.61 -13.32
N ASN A 104 -2.09 6.79 -12.79
CA ASN A 104 -0.78 7.42 -12.95
C ASN A 104 0.34 6.57 -12.32
N ASP A 105 0.09 5.96 -11.16
CA ASP A 105 1.03 5.05 -10.52
C ASP A 105 1.25 3.78 -11.36
N GLU A 106 0.20 3.17 -11.90
CA GLU A 106 0.32 1.98 -12.76
C GLU A 106 1.05 2.29 -14.07
N ILE A 107 0.78 3.43 -14.70
CA ILE A 107 1.49 3.91 -15.89
C ILE A 107 2.98 4.08 -15.58
N ARG A 108 3.32 4.74 -14.47
CA ARG A 108 4.72 4.90 -14.02
C ARG A 108 5.43 3.58 -13.84
N GLN A 109 4.83 2.67 -13.08
CA GLN A 109 5.42 1.36 -12.81
C GLN A 109 5.65 0.58 -14.10
N ASN A 110 4.64 0.53 -14.97
CA ASN A 110 4.75 -0.15 -16.26
C ASN A 110 5.82 0.48 -17.16
N LEU A 111 5.94 1.80 -17.15
CA LEU A 111 6.95 2.53 -17.92
C LEU A 111 8.37 2.23 -17.43
N MET A 112 8.59 2.18 -16.11
CA MET A 112 9.89 1.81 -15.53
C MET A 112 10.25 0.35 -15.80
N VAL A 113 9.28 -0.57 -15.70
CA VAL A 113 9.46 -1.98 -16.06
C VAL A 113 9.81 -2.09 -17.54
N TYR A 114 9.07 -1.40 -18.41
CA TYR A 114 9.31 -1.38 -19.85
C TYR A 114 10.71 -0.84 -20.19
N LEU A 115 11.12 0.27 -19.57
CA LEU A 115 12.46 0.85 -19.73
C LEU A 115 13.54 -0.18 -19.38
N ARG A 116 13.39 -0.88 -18.26
CA ARG A 116 14.34 -1.92 -17.82
C ARG A 116 14.37 -3.13 -18.76
N GLU A 117 13.20 -3.63 -19.18
CA GLU A 117 13.09 -4.81 -20.05
C GLU A 117 13.63 -4.57 -21.46
N LYS A 118 13.43 -3.36 -22.00
CA LYS A 118 13.95 -3.00 -23.32
C LYS A 118 15.44 -2.65 -23.33
N ASN A 119 16.04 -2.41 -22.17
CA ASN A 119 17.43 -1.98 -22.04
C ASN A 119 18.18 -2.91 -21.08
N SER A 120 18.60 -4.07 -21.60
CA SER A 120 19.48 -4.96 -20.85
C SER A 120 20.89 -4.39 -20.80
N ILE A 121 21.41 -4.24 -19.58
CA ILE A 121 22.76 -3.76 -19.30
C ILE A 121 23.46 -4.74 -18.36
N GLU A 122 24.78 -4.83 -18.45
CA GLU A 122 25.57 -5.52 -17.44
C GLU A 122 25.66 -4.66 -16.18
N ILE A 123 25.33 -5.26 -15.04
CA ILE A 123 25.27 -4.56 -13.76
C ILE A 123 26.41 -5.09 -12.89
N PRO A 124 27.28 -4.21 -12.36
CA PRO A 124 28.33 -4.64 -11.44
C PRO A 124 27.75 -5.31 -10.19
N GLU A 125 28.21 -6.52 -9.87
CA GLU A 125 27.74 -7.28 -8.68
C GLU A 125 27.91 -6.49 -7.38
N VAL A 126 28.97 -5.68 -7.28
CA VAL A 126 29.21 -4.82 -6.12
C VAL A 126 28.05 -3.86 -5.86
N MET A 127 27.45 -3.30 -6.92
CA MET A 127 26.30 -2.39 -6.78
C MET A 127 25.04 -3.15 -6.34
N VAL A 128 24.81 -4.35 -6.90
CA VAL A 128 23.68 -5.21 -6.51
C VAL A 128 23.80 -5.59 -5.04
N HIS A 129 25.00 -6.00 -4.60
CA HIS A 129 25.25 -6.37 -3.22
C HIS A 129 25.05 -5.18 -2.27
N GLN A 130 25.52 -3.98 -2.62
CA GLN A 130 25.30 -2.77 -1.81
C GLN A 130 23.81 -2.43 -1.66
N GLU A 131 23.05 -2.48 -2.76
CA GLU A 131 21.60 -2.22 -2.72
C GLU A 131 20.85 -3.32 -1.94
N ALA A 132 21.25 -4.58 -2.06
CA ALA A 132 20.66 -5.68 -1.30
C ALA A 132 20.86 -5.48 0.21
N HIS A 133 22.04 -5.01 0.64
CA HIS A 133 22.30 -4.67 2.06
C HIS A 133 21.45 -3.48 2.52
N ALA A 134 21.27 -2.46 1.69
CA ALA A 134 20.41 -1.33 2.01
C ALA A 134 18.96 -1.77 2.20
N LEU A 135 18.45 -2.60 1.28
CA LEU A 135 17.11 -3.20 1.36
C LEU A 135 16.91 -4.06 2.61
N GLN A 136 17.88 -4.92 2.93
CA GLN A 136 17.86 -5.76 4.12
C GLN A 136 17.77 -4.90 5.39
N LYS A 137 18.59 -3.85 5.47
CA LYS A 137 18.61 -2.92 6.61
C LYS A 137 17.29 -2.16 6.76
N ASP A 138 16.72 -1.69 5.65
CA ASP A 138 15.42 -1.01 5.67
C ASP A 138 14.30 -1.94 6.12
N TRP A 139 14.31 -3.19 5.65
CA TRP A 139 13.38 -4.23 6.09
C TRP A 139 13.51 -4.52 7.58
N MET A 140 14.74 -4.70 8.08
CA MET A 140 15.01 -4.92 9.50
C MET A 140 14.51 -3.75 10.36
N ARG A 141 14.73 -2.51 9.92
CA ARG A 141 14.22 -1.32 10.62
C ARG A 141 12.71 -1.30 10.71
N GLN A 142 12.01 -1.68 9.64
CA GLN A 142 10.54 -1.76 9.62
C GLN A 142 10.02 -2.91 10.50
N ALA A 143 10.76 -4.02 10.56
CA ALA A 143 10.44 -5.17 11.41
C ALA A 143 10.82 -4.96 12.90
N GLY A 144 11.54 -3.89 13.24
CA GLY A 144 12.05 -3.64 14.59
C GLY A 144 13.19 -4.58 14.99
N ILE A 145 13.91 -5.15 14.02
CA ILE A 145 15.03 -6.06 14.23
C ILE A 145 16.33 -5.24 14.20
N GLU A 146 17.10 -5.29 15.27
CA GLU A 146 18.40 -4.59 15.37
C GLU A 146 19.60 -5.55 15.31
N GLU A 147 19.38 -6.83 15.64
CA GLU A 147 20.43 -7.86 15.67
C GLU A 147 20.72 -8.39 14.27
N ALA A 148 22.00 -8.36 13.87
CA ALA A 148 22.43 -8.84 12.57
C ALA A 148 22.22 -10.35 12.41
N GLU A 149 22.22 -11.12 13.50
CA GLU A 149 21.98 -12.56 13.51
C GLU A 149 20.53 -12.93 13.14
N GLN A 150 19.59 -11.99 13.32
CA GLN A 150 18.18 -12.14 12.96
C GLN A 150 17.87 -11.60 11.56
N ALA A 151 18.90 -11.14 10.83
CA ALA A 151 18.72 -10.61 9.49
C ALA A 151 18.31 -11.71 8.52
N PRO A 152 17.30 -11.48 7.66
CA PRO A 152 16.96 -12.40 6.59
C PRO A 152 18.12 -12.56 5.60
N GLU A 153 18.20 -13.69 4.91
CA GLU A 153 19.28 -13.94 3.94
C GLU A 153 19.32 -12.85 2.86
N LEU A 154 20.54 -12.41 2.51
CA LEU A 154 20.75 -11.33 1.54
C LEU A 154 20.21 -11.68 0.14
N GLU A 155 20.25 -12.96 -0.22
CA GLU A 155 19.75 -13.50 -1.49
C GLU A 155 18.26 -13.17 -1.71
N ASN A 156 17.48 -13.04 -0.63
CA ASN A 156 16.07 -12.63 -0.69
C ASN A 156 15.88 -11.22 -1.27
N PHE A 157 16.92 -10.37 -1.25
CA PHE A 157 16.88 -9.00 -1.74
C PHE A 157 17.59 -8.82 -3.09
N GLU A 158 18.39 -9.80 -3.54
CA GLU A 158 19.24 -9.65 -4.72
C GLU A 158 18.45 -9.36 -5.99
N LYS A 159 17.30 -10.02 -6.20
CA LYS A 159 16.45 -9.77 -7.37
C LYS A 159 15.98 -8.32 -7.40
N ILE A 160 15.43 -7.84 -6.29
CA ILE A 160 14.91 -6.46 -6.17
C ILE A 160 16.05 -5.46 -6.28
N ALA A 161 17.19 -5.75 -5.65
CA ALA A 161 18.39 -4.92 -5.72
C ALA A 161 18.88 -4.78 -7.15
N LYS A 162 18.97 -5.88 -7.90
CA LYS A 162 19.36 -5.86 -9.30
C LYS A 162 18.43 -5.00 -10.15
N GLU A 163 17.12 -5.16 -9.96
CA GLU A 163 16.11 -4.36 -10.66
C GLU A 163 16.25 -2.85 -10.36
N ARG A 164 16.45 -2.48 -9.08
CA ARG A 164 16.65 -1.09 -8.65
C ARG A 164 17.94 -0.48 -9.20
N VAL A 165 19.05 -1.20 -9.11
CA VAL A 165 20.35 -0.75 -9.64
C VAL A 165 20.27 -0.57 -11.15
N GLN A 166 19.66 -1.53 -11.87
CA GLN A 166 19.48 -1.41 -13.31
C GLN A 166 18.71 -0.14 -13.68
N LEU A 167 17.56 0.07 -13.03
CA LEU A 167 16.70 1.22 -13.29
C LEU A 167 17.43 2.52 -12.97
N GLY A 168 18.09 2.61 -11.81
CA GLY A 168 18.86 3.77 -11.40
C GLY A 168 19.98 4.12 -12.40
N LEU A 169 20.69 3.13 -12.94
CA LEU A 169 21.70 3.36 -13.98
C LEU A 169 21.09 3.89 -15.27
N LEU A 170 19.96 3.33 -15.73
CA LEU A 170 19.26 3.78 -16.93
C LEU A 170 18.73 5.20 -16.79
N VAL A 171 18.09 5.52 -15.65
CA VAL A 171 17.59 6.85 -15.33
C VAL A 171 18.72 7.86 -15.28
N ASN A 172 19.82 7.56 -14.58
CA ASN A 172 20.99 8.44 -14.50
C ASN A 172 21.63 8.68 -15.88
N GLU A 173 21.72 7.64 -16.71
CA GLU A 173 22.22 7.78 -18.09
C GLU A 173 21.31 8.69 -18.91
N LEU A 174 19.99 8.52 -18.81
CA LEU A 174 19.03 9.35 -19.52
C LEU A 174 19.11 10.81 -19.08
N VAL A 175 19.19 11.08 -17.77
CA VAL A 175 19.40 12.43 -17.21
C VAL A 175 20.66 13.06 -17.81
N ARG A 176 21.75 12.31 -17.90
CA ARG A 176 23.02 12.79 -18.45
C ARG A 176 22.93 13.09 -19.95
N VAL A 177 22.41 12.16 -20.75
CA VAL A 177 22.38 12.27 -22.21
C VAL A 177 21.38 13.33 -22.69
N GLN A 178 20.25 13.46 -22.01
CA GLN A 178 19.20 14.43 -22.34
C GLN A 178 19.38 15.76 -21.60
N GLU A 179 20.44 15.89 -20.79
CA GLU A 179 20.74 17.07 -19.98
C GLU A 179 19.54 17.54 -19.13
N ILE A 180 18.81 16.59 -18.54
CA ILE A 180 17.66 16.89 -17.68
C ILE A 180 18.17 17.60 -16.43
N LYS A 181 17.71 18.83 -16.22
CA LYS A 181 18.14 19.67 -15.08
C LYS A 181 17.09 19.63 -13.98
N VAL A 182 17.57 19.63 -12.74
CA VAL A 182 16.72 19.76 -11.55
C VAL A 182 15.97 21.08 -11.62
N ASP A 183 14.65 20.99 -11.71
CA ASP A 183 13.74 22.13 -11.59
C ASP A 183 13.59 22.51 -10.11
N GLN A 184 14.04 23.71 -9.75
CA GLN A 184 14.01 24.19 -8.36
C GLN A 184 12.59 24.48 -7.87
N ASP A 185 11.67 24.87 -8.75
CA ASP A 185 10.28 25.11 -8.37
C ASP A 185 9.59 23.78 -8.05
N ARG A 186 9.90 22.73 -8.81
CA ARG A 186 9.47 21.36 -8.48
C ARG A 186 10.10 20.84 -7.18
N VAL A 187 11.37 21.14 -6.92
CA VAL A 187 12.01 20.81 -5.62
C VAL A 187 11.29 21.46 -4.46
N LYS A 188 10.95 22.74 -4.57
CA LYS A 188 10.19 23.44 -3.54
C LYS A 188 8.80 22.84 -3.34
N THR A 189 8.10 22.57 -4.44
CA THR A 189 6.76 21.96 -4.41
C THR A 189 6.79 20.57 -3.77
N LYS A 190 7.75 19.72 -4.15
CA LYS A 190 7.91 18.38 -3.58
C LYS A 190 8.26 18.43 -2.09
N LEU A 191 9.10 19.37 -1.69
CA LEU A 191 9.43 19.58 -0.28
C LEU A 191 8.17 19.97 0.53
N GLU A 192 7.32 20.83 -0.02
CA GLU A 192 6.03 21.19 0.59
C GLU A 192 5.10 19.98 0.71
N GLU A 193 4.96 19.18 -0.34
CA GLU A 193 4.14 17.96 -0.33
C GLU A 193 4.58 16.94 0.72
N VAL A 194 5.89 16.80 0.94
CA VAL A 194 6.45 15.89 1.95
C VAL A 194 6.26 16.45 3.35
N THR A 195 6.48 17.75 3.55
CA THR A 195 6.47 18.39 4.87
C THR A 195 5.07 18.66 5.40
N ASN A 196 4.09 18.96 4.53
CA ASN A 196 2.68 19.24 4.88
C ASN A 196 1.95 18.03 5.49
N ARG A 197 2.52 16.83 5.39
CA ARG A 197 1.98 15.61 6.01
C ARG A 197 2.22 15.55 7.52
N TYR A 198 3.09 16.43 8.05
CA TYR A 198 3.46 16.45 9.45
C TYR A 198 2.74 17.58 10.21
N PRO A 199 2.45 17.42 11.51
CA PRO A 199 1.80 18.45 12.32
C PRO A 199 2.53 19.81 12.40
N LYS A 200 3.84 19.82 12.11
CA LYS A 200 4.70 21.01 12.17
C LYS A 200 5.51 21.17 10.87
N PRO A 201 4.86 21.50 9.75
CA PRO A 201 5.51 21.46 8.43
C PRO A 201 6.73 22.39 8.35
N GLU A 202 6.67 23.56 8.96
CA GLU A 202 7.75 24.56 8.92
C GLU A 202 9.01 24.14 9.69
N GLU A 203 8.88 23.42 10.82
CA GLU A 203 10.04 22.87 11.54
C GLU A 203 10.70 21.77 10.72
N ILE A 204 9.91 20.89 10.09
CA ILE A 204 10.42 19.82 9.22
C ILE A 204 11.05 20.38 7.96
N ARG A 205 10.45 21.39 7.32
CA ARG A 205 11.02 22.06 6.14
C ARG A 205 12.41 22.60 6.43
N LYS A 206 12.60 23.32 7.54
CA LYS A 206 13.91 23.82 7.96
C LYS A 206 14.92 22.70 8.18
N MET A 207 14.49 21.59 8.79
CA MET A 207 15.36 20.43 9.00
C MET A 207 15.84 19.84 7.67
N TYR A 208 14.95 19.71 6.67
CA TYR A 208 15.33 19.28 5.32
C TYR A 208 16.32 20.25 4.70
N GLU A 209 16.00 21.55 4.66
CA GLU A 209 16.85 22.58 4.07
C GLU A 209 18.25 22.67 4.72
N GLN A 210 18.36 22.36 6.01
CA GLN A 210 19.62 22.35 6.76
C GLN A 210 20.40 21.03 6.65
N THR A 211 19.79 19.97 6.12
CA THR A 211 20.38 18.64 6.01
C THR A 211 20.60 18.30 4.53
N PRO A 212 21.83 18.48 3.99
CA PRO A 212 22.10 18.28 2.56
C PRO A 212 21.63 16.93 2.02
N GLN A 213 21.82 15.86 2.80
CA GLN A 213 21.41 14.51 2.41
C GLN A 213 19.89 14.37 2.21
N LEU A 214 19.08 15.08 3.01
CA LEU A 214 17.62 15.07 2.85
C LEU A 214 17.19 15.90 1.63
N MET A 215 17.84 17.03 1.37
CA MET A 215 17.60 17.80 0.14
C MET A 215 17.97 17.02 -1.12
N ASP A 216 19.04 16.22 -1.07
CA ASP A 216 19.45 15.39 -2.20
C ASP A 216 18.46 14.26 -2.49
N GLN A 217 17.75 13.75 -1.47
CA GLN A 217 16.63 12.83 -1.68
C GLN A 217 15.46 13.52 -2.40
N ILE A 218 15.10 14.74 -2.00
CA ILE A 218 14.05 15.52 -2.68
C ILE A 218 14.45 15.81 -4.13
N ARG A 219 15.69 16.23 -4.38
CA ARG A 219 16.20 16.49 -5.74
C ARG A 219 16.21 15.23 -6.60
N SER A 220 16.62 14.09 -6.04
CA SER A 220 16.60 12.81 -6.74
C SER A 220 15.17 12.42 -7.14
N ALA A 221 14.21 12.54 -6.23
CA ALA A 221 12.80 12.28 -6.52
C ALA A 221 12.24 13.20 -7.62
N VAL A 222 12.63 14.48 -7.63
CA VAL A 222 12.23 15.42 -8.68
C VAL A 222 12.86 15.09 -10.03
N LEU A 223 14.12 14.66 -10.05
CA LEU A 223 14.77 14.20 -11.29
C LEU A 223 14.08 12.96 -11.84
N GLU A 224 13.70 12.03 -10.98
CA GLU A 224 12.94 10.84 -11.36
C GLU A 224 11.58 11.23 -11.94
N ASP A 225 10.85 12.14 -11.28
CA ASP A 225 9.58 12.70 -11.79
C ASP A 225 9.76 13.33 -13.18
N LEU A 226 10.83 14.08 -13.40
CA LEU A 226 11.14 14.70 -14.71
C LEU A 226 11.48 13.68 -15.79
N VAL A 227 12.19 12.61 -15.44
CA VAL A 227 12.51 11.51 -16.35
C VAL A 227 11.23 10.77 -16.75
N ILE A 228 10.35 10.50 -15.79
CA ILE A 228 9.06 9.89 -16.03
C ILE A 228 8.25 10.76 -16.99
N ASP A 229 8.11 12.06 -16.73
CA ASP A 229 7.39 13.00 -17.60
C ASP A 229 7.97 12.99 -19.02
N TRP A 230 9.30 13.03 -19.14
CA TRP A 230 10.00 12.99 -20.43
C TRP A 230 9.70 11.71 -21.21
N LEU A 231 9.66 10.56 -20.52
CA LEU A 231 9.35 9.26 -21.10
C LEU A 231 7.86 9.16 -21.48
N MET A 232 6.95 9.67 -20.65
CA MET A 232 5.52 9.67 -20.93
C MET A 232 5.19 10.43 -22.22
N GLU A 233 5.81 11.59 -22.44
CA GLU A 233 5.62 12.37 -23.68
C GLU A 233 6.10 11.65 -24.95
N ARG A 234 6.96 10.62 -24.82
CA ARG A 234 7.69 9.97 -25.93
C ARG A 234 7.39 8.49 -26.06
N THR A 235 6.47 7.98 -25.25
CA THR A 235 6.07 6.57 -25.27
C THR A 235 4.68 6.45 -25.87
N GLU A 236 4.50 5.49 -26.77
CA GLU A 236 3.17 5.14 -27.29
C GLU A 236 2.48 4.21 -26.29
N PHE A 237 1.32 4.63 -25.79
CA PHE A 237 0.52 3.85 -24.85
C PHE A 237 -0.61 3.11 -25.57
N GLN A 238 -0.89 1.89 -25.10
CA GLN A 238 -2.07 1.14 -25.50
C GLN A 238 -3.11 1.22 -24.40
N ASN A 239 -4.30 1.72 -24.74
CA ASN A 239 -5.41 1.77 -23.80
C ASN A 239 -5.97 0.36 -23.58
N LYS A 240 -6.13 -0.01 -22.30
CA LYS A 240 -6.80 -1.24 -21.88
C LYS A 240 -7.99 -0.86 -21.02
N GLU A 241 -9.16 -1.37 -21.37
CA GLU A 241 -10.35 -1.23 -20.54
C GLU A 241 -10.22 -2.15 -19.32
N VAL A 242 -10.43 -1.58 -18.13
CA VAL A 242 -10.30 -2.27 -16.84
C VAL A 242 -11.43 -1.78 -15.93
N GLU A 243 -12.05 -2.71 -15.21
CA GLU A 243 -13.07 -2.39 -14.21
C GLU A 243 -12.47 -1.62 -13.04
N PHE A 244 -13.16 -0.59 -12.53
CA PHE A 244 -12.71 0.22 -11.39
C PHE A 244 -12.30 -0.66 -10.21
N LYS A 245 -13.17 -1.63 -9.85
CA LYS A 245 -12.90 -2.54 -8.73
C LYS A 245 -11.66 -3.41 -8.96
N GLU A 246 -11.40 -3.83 -10.20
CA GLU A 246 -10.19 -4.60 -10.50
C GLU A 246 -8.95 -3.73 -10.31
N LEU A 247 -8.94 -2.53 -10.89
CA LEU A 247 -7.83 -1.59 -10.83
C LEU A 247 -7.48 -1.20 -9.38
N MET A 248 -8.50 -0.87 -8.58
CA MET A 248 -8.29 -0.48 -7.17
C MET A 248 -7.77 -1.62 -6.30
N ASN A 249 -7.99 -2.88 -6.68
CA ASN A 249 -7.52 -4.05 -5.94
C ASN A 249 -6.15 -4.58 -6.41
N ARG A 250 -5.56 -4.01 -7.47
CA ARG A 250 -4.19 -4.37 -7.88
C ARG A 250 -3.20 -3.84 -6.83
N SER A 251 -2.40 -4.74 -6.27
CA SER A 251 -1.35 -4.44 -5.30
C SER A 251 -0.17 -3.74 -5.96
#